data_AF-A0A2I2FPQ5-F1
#
_entry.id   AF-A0A2I2FPQ5-F1
#
_cell.length_a   1.000
_cell.length_b   1.000
_cell.length_c   1.000
_cell.angle_alpha   90.00
_cell.angle_beta   90.00
_cell.angle_gamma   90.00
#
_symmetry.space_group_name_H-M   'P 1'
#
loop_
_entity.id
_entity.type
_entity.pdbx_description
1 polymer ?
#
loop_
_entity_poly.entity_id
_entity_poly.type
_entity_poly.pdbx_seq_one_letter_code
_entity_poly.pdbx_strand_id
1 'polypeptide(L)'
;MKTSAVATALALGVSSVLAVPSTPLQARDDVTPITVKGNAFFKGDERFYIRGVDYQPGGSSDLADPISDTDGCKRDIKKFKDLGLNTIRVYSVDNSADHDECMEALADAGIYLVLDVNTPKYSINRKKPKESYNDVYLQYIFATVEKFAKYKNTLAFFSGNEVINDGPSSSAAPYVKAVTRDLRQYLRERKLRSIPVGYSAADINTNRLQMAQYMNCGTDDERSDFFAFNDYSWCDPSSFTKSGWDQKVENFTGYGLPLFLSEYGCNTNKRDFGEVEALYSEKMTGVYSGGLVYEYSQEDSNYGLVKVGDKVKDLPDFDALKKALEKAETKGDGGFNKTGGSNPCPAKDGPNWDVGDDKLPAIPEPAKKYFKDGAGKGDGFKGDGSQNAGTTSEGDAEPGSGSSSGSSASGSASPGAAAGLKVPSLSVAPFFVGAVTLVSTLVGAGLVLL
;
A
#
# COMPACT_ATOMS: atom_id res chain seq x y z
N MET A 1 23.13 82.47 -19.55
CA MET A 1 22.13 81.46 -19.94
C MET A 1 22.88 80.19 -20.32
N LYS A 2 22.83 79.17 -19.47
CA LYS A 2 23.47 77.86 -19.66
C LYS A 2 22.35 76.83 -19.73
N THR A 3 22.22 76.14 -20.85
CA THR A 3 21.35 74.98 -21.03
C THR A 3 22.16 73.93 -21.77
N SER A 4 22.63 72.94 -21.03
CA SER A 4 23.20 71.70 -21.58
C SER A 4 22.19 70.59 -21.34
N ALA A 5 21.66 70.03 -22.43
CA ALA A 5 20.77 68.88 -22.42
C ALA A 5 21.59 67.59 -22.22
N VAL A 6 21.16 66.75 -21.28
CA VAL A 6 21.71 65.42 -21.02
C VAL A 6 20.92 64.42 -21.86
N ALA A 7 21.60 63.70 -22.74
CA ALA A 7 21.03 62.58 -23.50
C ALA A 7 21.30 61.26 -22.75
N THR A 8 20.22 60.61 -22.33
CA THR A 8 20.22 59.30 -21.67
C THR A 8 20.28 58.19 -22.73
N ALA A 9 21.36 57.42 -22.78
CA ALA A 9 21.44 56.22 -23.61
C ALA A 9 20.96 54.99 -22.80
N LEU A 10 19.84 54.39 -23.21
CA LEU A 10 19.37 53.09 -22.70
C LEU A 10 20.25 51.97 -23.26
N ALA A 11 20.91 51.22 -22.38
CA ALA A 11 21.53 49.94 -22.71
C ALA A 11 20.47 48.82 -22.58
N LEU A 12 20.08 48.22 -23.71
CA LEU A 12 19.27 47.00 -23.74
C LEU A 12 20.18 45.79 -23.45
N GLY A 13 20.18 45.34 -22.20
CA GLY A 13 20.77 44.05 -21.81
C GLY A 13 19.84 42.91 -22.21
N VAL A 14 20.21 42.14 -23.23
CA VAL A 14 19.53 40.90 -23.59
C VAL A 14 20.01 39.81 -22.63
N SER A 15 19.21 39.49 -21.61
CA SER A 15 19.44 38.30 -20.77
C SER A 15 19.05 37.06 -21.56
N SER A 16 20.05 36.34 -22.10
CA SER A 16 19.89 35.00 -22.64
C SER A 16 19.57 34.04 -21.50
N VAL A 17 18.28 33.74 -21.30
CA VAL A 17 17.84 32.62 -20.47
C VAL A 17 18.26 31.34 -21.19
N LEU A 18 19.32 30.70 -20.71
CA LEU A 18 19.66 29.34 -21.10
C LEU A 18 18.55 28.43 -20.58
N ALA A 19 17.62 28.05 -21.45
CA ALA A 19 16.70 26.96 -21.21
C ALA A 19 17.54 25.67 -21.07
N VAL A 20 17.67 25.15 -19.85
CA VAL A 20 18.17 23.80 -19.60
C VAL A 20 17.12 22.86 -20.18
N PRO A 21 17.46 21.98 -21.14
CA PRO A 21 16.51 21.01 -21.64
C PRO A 21 16.23 20.00 -20.51
N SER A 22 15.03 20.05 -19.95
CA SER A 22 14.49 19.00 -19.09
C SER A 22 14.22 17.79 -19.98
N THR A 23 15.22 16.93 -20.18
CA THR A 23 14.97 15.59 -20.70
C THR A 23 14.07 14.86 -19.70
N PRO A 24 12.86 14.41 -20.07
CA PRO A 24 12.08 13.57 -19.19
C PRO A 24 12.89 12.29 -18.95
N LEU A 25 13.25 12.04 -17.68
CA LEU A 25 13.86 10.79 -17.26
C LEU A 25 12.91 9.65 -17.64
N GLN A 26 13.28 8.87 -18.65
CA GLN A 26 12.58 7.65 -19.00
C GLN A 26 12.78 6.66 -17.86
N ALA A 27 11.69 6.17 -17.28
CA ALA A 27 11.74 5.06 -16.34
C ALA A 27 12.52 3.89 -16.97
N ARG A 28 13.62 3.47 -16.36
CA ARG A 28 14.45 2.39 -16.91
C ARG A 28 13.63 1.13 -17.15
N ASP A 29 13.87 0.46 -18.27
CA ASP A 29 13.14 -0.74 -18.68
C ASP A 29 13.52 -2.02 -17.92
N ASP A 30 14.46 -1.94 -16.97
CA ASP A 30 15.00 -3.07 -16.21
C ASP A 30 14.38 -3.29 -14.82
N VAL A 31 13.71 -2.29 -14.23
CA VAL A 31 13.03 -2.46 -12.94
C VAL A 31 11.66 -3.09 -13.15
N THR A 32 11.50 -4.36 -12.79
CA THR A 32 10.19 -5.03 -12.78
C THR A 32 9.36 -4.56 -11.59
N PRO A 33 8.18 -3.94 -11.78
CA PRO A 33 7.29 -3.61 -10.67
C PRO A 33 6.83 -4.85 -9.91
N ILE A 34 6.61 -4.70 -8.61
CA ILE A 34 5.97 -5.75 -7.80
C ILE A 34 4.46 -5.73 -8.03
N THR A 35 3.88 -6.92 -8.17
CA THR A 35 2.45 -7.14 -8.39
C THR A 35 1.88 -8.10 -7.35
N VAL A 36 0.56 -8.16 -7.23
CA VAL A 36 -0.14 -9.09 -6.33
C VAL A 36 -0.75 -10.23 -7.15
N LYS A 37 -0.56 -11.47 -6.70
CA LYS A 37 -1.28 -12.66 -7.20
C LYS A 37 -1.72 -13.49 -5.99
N GLY A 38 -3.02 -13.76 -5.86
CA GLY A 38 -3.55 -14.43 -4.67
C GLY A 38 -3.19 -13.65 -3.39
N ASN A 39 -2.67 -14.35 -2.37
CA ASN A 39 -2.20 -13.73 -1.12
C ASN A 39 -0.69 -13.38 -1.11
N ALA A 40 -0.10 -13.04 -2.26
CA ALA A 40 1.35 -12.92 -2.37
C ALA A 40 1.83 -11.85 -3.35
N PHE A 41 3.03 -11.32 -3.11
CA PHE A 41 3.73 -10.39 -3.99
C PHE A 41 4.62 -11.12 -5.00
N PHE A 42 4.74 -10.56 -6.21
CA PHE A 42 5.53 -11.14 -7.30
C PHE A 42 6.34 -10.09 -8.05
N LYS A 43 7.60 -10.43 -8.34
CA LYS A 43 8.44 -9.74 -9.32
C LYS A 43 8.38 -10.53 -10.64
N GLY A 44 7.48 -10.14 -11.53
CA GLY A 44 7.12 -10.96 -12.69
C GLY A 44 6.44 -12.26 -12.26
N ASP A 45 7.09 -13.40 -12.47
CA ASP A 45 6.60 -14.72 -12.04
C ASP A 45 7.31 -15.27 -10.81
N GLU A 46 8.33 -14.57 -10.31
CA GLU A 46 9.06 -14.95 -9.10
C GLU A 46 8.35 -14.42 -7.86
N ARG A 47 8.20 -15.27 -6.83
CA ARG A 47 7.67 -14.85 -5.54
C ARG A 47 8.58 -13.80 -4.93
N PHE A 48 8.01 -12.65 -4.56
CA PHE A 48 8.73 -11.59 -3.88
C PHE A 48 8.47 -11.69 -2.37
N TYR A 49 9.54 -11.93 -1.61
CA TYR A 49 9.54 -11.83 -0.16
C TYR A 49 10.19 -10.52 0.24
N ILE A 50 9.46 -9.71 1.02
CA ILE A 50 9.97 -8.46 1.59
C ILE A 50 11.06 -8.84 2.59
N ARG A 51 12.29 -8.41 2.32
CA ARG A 51 13.43 -8.40 3.24
C ARG A 51 13.81 -6.95 3.43
N GLY A 52 13.24 -6.30 4.45
CA GLY A 52 13.33 -4.85 4.55
C GLY A 52 13.68 -4.29 5.92
N VAL A 53 13.79 -2.97 5.94
CA VAL A 53 14.03 -2.14 7.12
C VAL A 53 13.16 -0.88 7.05
N ASP A 54 12.74 -0.41 8.20
CA ASP A 54 12.11 0.90 8.32
C ASP A 54 13.18 2.00 8.29
N TYR A 55 13.09 2.90 7.32
CA TYR A 55 14.10 3.91 7.00
C TYR A 55 13.53 5.32 7.15
N GLN A 56 13.65 5.88 8.35
CA GLN A 56 13.25 7.25 8.65
C GLN A 56 14.21 7.89 9.67
N PRO A 57 15.44 8.26 9.26
CA PRO A 57 16.36 9.00 10.13
C PRO A 57 15.71 10.24 10.77
N GLY A 58 15.79 10.35 12.10
CA GLY A 58 15.03 11.31 12.91
C GLY A 58 13.75 10.72 13.54
N GLY A 59 13.39 9.49 13.18
CA GLY A 59 12.21 8.79 13.67
C GLY A 59 10.93 9.10 12.89
N SER A 60 9.94 8.22 13.03
CA SER A 60 8.65 8.27 12.32
C SER A 60 7.76 9.48 12.65
N SER A 61 8.04 10.18 13.75
CA SER A 61 7.29 11.37 14.18
C SER A 61 7.87 12.68 13.67
N ASP A 62 9.13 12.69 13.23
CA ASP A 62 9.78 13.87 12.68
C ASP A 62 9.44 14.00 11.19
N LEU A 63 9.14 15.23 10.77
CA LEU A 63 8.94 15.56 9.36
C LEU A 63 10.29 15.70 8.65
N ALA A 64 10.99 14.58 8.51
CA ALA A 64 12.17 14.43 7.68
C ALA A 64 11.82 13.61 6.43
N ASP A 65 12.48 13.88 5.31
CA ASP A 65 12.28 13.14 4.07
C ASP A 65 13.62 12.56 3.60
N PRO A 66 13.91 11.30 3.95
CA PRO A 66 15.18 10.67 3.61
C PRO A 66 15.29 10.31 2.13
N ILE A 67 14.19 10.36 1.38
CA ILE A 67 14.20 10.13 -0.07
C ILE A 67 14.61 11.41 -0.81
N SER A 68 14.28 12.59 -0.27
CA SER A 68 14.76 13.87 -0.82
C SER A 68 16.21 14.20 -0.41
N ASP A 69 16.72 13.63 0.68
CA ASP A 69 18.13 13.70 1.07
C ASP A 69 18.97 12.71 0.23
N THR A 70 19.38 13.16 -0.95
CA THR A 70 20.13 12.33 -1.91
C THR A 70 21.45 11.80 -1.33
N ASP A 71 22.21 12.62 -0.61
CA ASP A 71 23.51 12.22 -0.06
C ASP A 71 23.33 11.20 1.07
N GLY A 72 22.36 11.43 1.96
CA GLY A 72 21.98 10.49 3.01
C GLY A 72 21.50 9.17 2.43
N CYS A 73 20.56 9.21 1.49
CA CYS A 73 20.03 8.03 0.80
C CYS A 73 21.14 7.20 0.13
N LYS A 74 22.01 7.81 -0.67
CA LYS A 74 23.11 7.10 -1.37
C LYS A 74 24.15 6.53 -0.41
N ARG A 75 24.39 7.19 0.72
CA ARG A 75 25.24 6.67 1.79
C ARG A 75 24.62 5.42 2.41
N ASP A 76 23.33 5.46 2.71
CA ASP A 76 22.61 4.41 3.44
C ASP A 76 22.25 3.20 2.56
N ILE A 77 22.05 3.38 1.25
CA ILE A 77 21.88 2.29 0.28
C ILE A 77 23.02 1.27 0.35
N LYS A 78 24.25 1.72 0.63
CA LYS A 78 25.40 0.80 0.80
C LYS A 78 25.17 -0.16 1.96
N LYS A 79 24.60 0.32 3.06
CA LYS A 79 24.26 -0.48 4.23
C LYS A 79 23.08 -1.42 3.96
N PHE A 80 22.08 -0.98 3.20
CA PHE A 80 20.99 -1.86 2.78
C PHE A 80 21.51 -3.04 1.94
N LYS A 81 22.45 -2.77 1.03
CA LYS A 81 23.12 -3.82 0.24
C LYS A 81 23.98 -4.74 1.10
N ASP A 82 24.70 -4.19 2.08
CA ASP A 82 25.50 -4.99 3.02
C ASP A 82 24.65 -5.96 3.86
N LEU A 83 23.39 -5.61 4.12
CA LEU A 83 22.38 -6.45 4.80
C LEU A 83 21.63 -7.39 3.85
N GLY A 84 21.75 -7.21 2.53
CA GLY A 84 20.99 -7.98 1.54
C GLY A 84 19.50 -7.63 1.48
N LEU A 85 19.14 -6.38 1.82
CA LEU A 85 17.76 -5.91 1.80
C LEU A 85 17.28 -5.65 0.37
N ASN A 86 15.98 -5.83 0.15
CA ASN A 86 15.31 -5.53 -1.12
C ASN A 86 14.18 -4.51 -0.97
N THR A 87 13.86 -4.08 0.26
CA THR A 87 12.74 -3.18 0.54
C THR A 87 13.09 -2.22 1.66
N ILE A 88 12.67 -0.97 1.55
CA ILE A 88 12.62 -0.02 2.66
C ILE A 88 11.18 0.45 2.87
N ARG A 89 10.82 0.77 4.10
CA ARG A 89 9.60 1.52 4.42
C ARG A 89 9.95 2.93 4.86
N VAL A 90 9.22 3.93 4.35
CA VAL A 90 9.37 5.33 4.74
C VAL A 90 8.02 5.83 5.23
N TYR A 91 8.01 6.48 6.40
CA TYR A 91 6.78 6.91 7.08
C TYR A 91 6.31 8.31 6.64
N SER A 92 7.22 9.14 6.13
CA SER A 92 6.90 10.50 5.70
C SER A 92 7.84 10.98 4.61
N VAL A 93 7.27 11.60 3.58
CA VAL A 93 7.98 12.28 2.50
C VAL A 93 7.37 13.65 2.25
N ASP A 94 8.19 14.62 1.88
CA ASP A 94 7.75 15.94 1.46
C ASP A 94 7.29 15.86 0.00
N ASN A 95 5.98 15.72 -0.22
CA ASN A 95 5.39 15.63 -1.55
C ASN A 95 5.59 16.90 -2.43
N SER A 96 6.25 17.95 -1.94
CA SER A 96 6.71 19.10 -2.73
C SER A 96 8.17 19.01 -3.20
N ALA A 97 9.01 18.17 -2.58
CA ALA A 97 10.45 18.01 -2.86
C ALA A 97 10.76 17.03 -4.01
N ASP A 98 11.90 17.12 -4.68
CA ASP A 98 12.27 16.13 -5.71
C ASP A 98 12.76 14.82 -5.08
N HIS A 99 12.45 13.68 -5.72
CA HIS A 99 12.79 12.34 -5.24
C HIS A 99 13.49 11.48 -6.31
N ASP A 100 13.74 12.02 -7.50
CA ASP A 100 14.16 11.23 -8.66
C ASP A 100 15.49 10.53 -8.39
N GLU A 101 16.47 11.27 -7.87
CA GLU A 101 17.85 10.77 -7.73
C GLU A 101 17.99 9.64 -6.69
N CYS A 102 17.30 9.73 -5.55
CA CYS A 102 17.30 8.65 -4.55
C CYS A 102 16.47 7.45 -5.02
N MET A 103 15.29 7.67 -5.63
CA MET A 103 14.46 6.57 -6.14
C MET A 103 15.17 5.80 -7.25
N GLU A 104 15.93 6.47 -8.11
CA GLU A 104 16.82 5.84 -9.09
C GLU A 104 17.96 5.07 -8.42
N ALA A 105 18.61 5.64 -7.39
CA ALA A 105 19.68 4.93 -6.68
C ALA A 105 19.16 3.67 -5.96
N LEU A 106 17.96 3.72 -5.39
CA LEU A 106 17.28 2.56 -4.80
C LEU A 106 16.98 1.50 -5.87
N ALA A 107 16.44 1.92 -7.02
CA ALA A 107 16.17 1.04 -8.14
C ALA A 107 17.44 0.34 -8.67
N ASP A 108 18.54 1.09 -8.83
CA ASP A 108 19.85 0.57 -9.25
C ASP A 108 20.45 -0.42 -8.23
N ALA A 109 20.05 -0.29 -6.96
CA ALA A 109 20.41 -1.24 -5.91
C ALA A 109 19.45 -2.45 -5.82
N GLY A 110 18.37 -2.48 -6.60
CA GLY A 110 17.33 -3.51 -6.54
C GLY A 110 16.41 -3.37 -5.33
N ILE A 111 16.31 -2.17 -4.75
CA ILE A 111 15.55 -1.87 -3.54
C ILE A 111 14.24 -1.17 -3.89
N TYR A 112 13.16 -1.67 -3.30
CA TYR A 112 11.81 -1.15 -3.44
C TYR A 112 11.38 -0.30 -2.25
N LEU A 113 10.44 0.62 -2.49
CA LEU A 113 9.86 1.50 -1.47
C LEU A 113 8.44 1.07 -1.11
N VAL A 114 8.18 0.83 0.16
CA VAL A 114 6.86 0.86 0.77
C VAL A 114 6.68 2.25 1.40
N LEU A 115 5.64 2.98 1.03
CA LEU A 115 5.47 4.37 1.46
C LEU A 115 4.16 4.58 2.22
N ASP A 116 4.25 5.10 3.44
CA ASP A 116 3.11 5.72 4.09
C ASP A 116 2.80 7.05 3.41
N VAL A 117 1.58 7.20 2.87
CA VAL A 117 1.19 8.45 2.17
C VAL A 117 0.76 9.55 3.14
N ASN A 118 0.63 9.19 4.41
CA ASN A 118 0.21 10.04 5.51
C ASN A 118 1.42 10.72 6.15
N THR A 119 1.15 11.78 6.90
CA THR A 119 2.14 12.40 7.80
C THR A 119 1.48 12.74 9.15
N PRO A 120 2.25 13.10 10.19
CA PRO A 120 1.68 13.61 11.44
C PRO A 120 0.67 14.75 11.26
N LYS A 121 0.81 15.59 10.22
CA LYS A 121 -0.11 16.70 9.91
C LYS A 121 -1.29 16.30 9.01
N TYR A 122 -1.11 15.27 8.20
CA TYR A 122 -2.07 14.82 7.18
C TYR A 122 -2.38 13.34 7.37
N SER A 123 -3.37 13.05 8.22
CA SER A 123 -3.72 11.68 8.61
C SER A 123 -5.13 11.62 9.19
N ILE A 124 -5.71 10.42 9.22
CA ILE A 124 -6.93 10.15 9.98
C ILE A 124 -6.62 10.25 11.47
N ASN A 125 -7.32 11.15 12.16
CA ASN A 125 -7.28 11.27 13.60
C ASN A 125 -8.23 10.25 14.22
N ARG A 126 -7.69 9.22 14.88
CA ARG A 126 -8.49 8.15 15.51
C ARG A 126 -9.57 8.66 16.49
N LYS A 127 -9.39 9.84 17.10
CA LYS A 127 -10.38 10.44 18.03
C LYS A 127 -11.48 11.22 17.32
N LYS A 128 -11.23 11.65 16.08
CA LYS A 128 -12.12 12.46 15.24
C LYS A 128 -12.03 12.01 13.78
N PRO A 129 -12.35 10.74 13.48
CA PRO A 129 -12.06 10.17 12.18
C PRO A 129 -12.95 10.77 11.09
N LYS A 130 -14.17 11.20 11.44
CA LYS A 130 -15.08 11.89 10.53
C LYS A 130 -14.55 13.25 10.08
N GLU A 131 -14.05 14.04 11.02
CA GLU A 131 -13.57 15.40 10.76
C GLU A 131 -12.24 15.41 10.01
N SER A 132 -11.39 14.42 10.27
CA SER A 132 -10.07 14.29 9.63
C SER A 132 -10.11 13.61 8.25
N TYR A 133 -11.20 12.96 7.89
CA TYR A 133 -11.48 12.52 6.52
C TYR A 133 -12.18 13.63 5.73
N ASN A 134 -11.37 14.46 5.07
CA ASN A 134 -11.80 15.66 4.36
C ASN A 134 -11.02 15.88 3.05
N ASP A 135 -11.47 16.83 2.24
CA ASP A 135 -10.89 17.10 0.93
C ASP A 135 -9.45 17.65 0.95
N VAL A 136 -9.03 18.33 2.02
CA VAL A 136 -7.65 18.81 2.20
C VAL A 136 -6.71 17.62 2.44
N TYR A 137 -7.13 16.69 3.30
CA TYR A 137 -6.40 15.45 3.54
C TYR A 137 -6.27 14.60 2.26
N LEU A 138 -7.39 14.40 1.55
CA LEU A 138 -7.40 13.59 0.33
C LEU A 138 -6.54 14.21 -0.78
N GLN A 139 -6.55 15.54 -0.93
CA GLN A 139 -5.65 16.22 -1.87
C GLN A 139 -4.19 15.90 -1.57
N TYR A 140 -3.78 15.99 -0.30
CA TYR A 140 -2.39 15.77 0.11
C TYR A 140 -1.93 14.35 -0.23
N ILE A 141 -2.70 13.33 0.16
CA ILE A 141 -2.31 11.94 -0.08
C ILE A 141 -2.38 11.57 -1.57
N PHE A 142 -3.32 12.14 -2.34
CA PHE A 142 -3.38 11.94 -3.78
C PHE A 142 -2.17 12.57 -4.49
N ALA A 143 -1.72 13.75 -4.05
CA ALA A 143 -0.51 14.37 -4.58
C ALA A 143 0.74 13.52 -4.29
N THR A 144 0.83 12.95 -3.08
CA THR A 144 1.90 12.01 -2.72
C THR A 144 1.86 10.77 -3.62
N VAL A 145 0.70 10.14 -3.77
CA VAL A 145 0.53 8.94 -4.63
C VAL A 145 0.86 9.25 -6.09
N GLU A 146 0.35 10.35 -6.65
CA GLU A 146 0.64 10.72 -8.05
C GLU A 146 2.14 10.90 -8.29
N LYS A 147 2.83 11.51 -7.33
CA LYS A 147 4.28 11.74 -7.40
C LYS A 147 5.08 10.45 -7.39
N PHE A 148 4.74 9.51 -6.51
CA PHE A 148 5.48 8.27 -6.36
C PHE A 148 5.03 7.17 -7.33
N ALA A 149 3.85 7.31 -7.94
CA ALA A 149 3.35 6.30 -8.88
C ALA A 149 4.20 6.13 -10.14
N LYS A 150 5.00 7.15 -10.49
CA LYS A 150 5.91 7.12 -11.64
C LYS A 150 7.11 6.19 -11.46
N TYR A 151 7.55 5.91 -10.24
CA TYR A 151 8.72 5.07 -9.98
C TYR A 151 8.34 3.59 -10.00
N LYS A 152 8.99 2.76 -10.84
CA LYS A 152 8.68 1.32 -10.94
C LYS A 152 9.00 0.55 -9.65
N ASN A 153 9.92 1.04 -8.82
CA ASN A 153 10.31 0.44 -7.54
C ASN A 153 9.47 0.93 -6.34
N THR A 154 8.42 1.75 -6.52
CA THR A 154 7.41 1.92 -5.46
C THR A 154 6.55 0.66 -5.39
N LEU A 155 6.75 -0.14 -4.34
CA LEU A 155 6.10 -1.44 -4.13
C LEU A 155 4.67 -1.29 -3.68
N ALA A 156 4.43 -0.45 -2.66
CA ALA A 156 3.12 -0.34 -2.02
C ALA A 156 2.93 1.02 -1.33
N PHE A 157 1.66 1.38 -1.14
CA PHE A 157 1.26 2.50 -0.31
C PHE A 157 0.49 2.04 0.94
N PHE A 158 0.81 2.62 2.09
CA PHE A 158 0.00 2.50 3.30
C PHE A 158 -1.01 3.64 3.39
N SER A 159 -2.30 3.30 3.42
CA SER A 159 -3.42 4.23 3.62
C SER A 159 -3.51 4.75 5.05
N GLY A 160 -2.85 4.10 6.01
CA GLY A 160 -2.72 4.53 7.39
C GLY A 160 -1.79 3.59 8.17
N ASN A 161 -1.36 4.08 9.34
CA ASN A 161 -0.51 3.34 10.27
C ASN A 161 -1.08 3.43 11.68
N GLU A 162 -1.44 2.28 12.27
CA GLU A 162 -1.93 2.14 13.65
C GLU A 162 -2.99 3.18 14.07
N VAL A 163 -3.86 3.57 13.14
CA VAL A 163 -4.99 4.47 13.45
C VAL A 163 -5.88 3.78 14.49
N ILE A 164 -6.20 2.50 14.26
CA ILE A 164 -6.80 1.61 15.24
C ILE A 164 -5.66 1.03 16.09
N ASN A 165 -5.62 1.41 17.36
CA ASN A 165 -4.60 0.98 18.32
C ASN A 165 -5.18 0.36 19.62
N ASP A 166 -6.50 0.26 19.71
CA ASP A 166 -7.25 -0.44 20.75
C ASP A 166 -8.66 -0.84 20.24
N GLY A 167 -9.47 -1.44 21.10
CA GLY A 167 -10.86 -1.78 20.78
C GLY A 167 -11.73 -0.56 20.42
N PRO A 168 -11.82 0.48 21.29
CA PRO A 168 -12.61 1.68 21.02
C PRO A 168 -12.26 2.45 19.74
N SER A 169 -10.97 2.51 19.37
CA SER A 169 -10.51 3.16 18.14
C SER A 169 -10.90 2.42 16.86
N SER A 170 -11.44 1.19 16.93
CA SER A 170 -11.99 0.48 15.76
C SER A 170 -13.09 1.26 15.04
N SER A 171 -13.76 2.20 15.71
CA SER A 171 -14.69 3.17 15.10
C SER A 171 -14.06 4.02 13.98
N ALA A 172 -12.73 4.10 13.90
CA ALA A 172 -12.01 4.75 12.80
C ALA A 172 -11.79 3.85 11.56
N ALA A 173 -12.03 2.54 11.65
CA ALA A 173 -11.78 1.61 10.56
C ALA A 173 -12.54 1.90 9.25
N PRO A 174 -13.82 2.34 9.27
CA PRO A 174 -14.53 2.74 8.05
C PRO A 174 -13.80 3.86 7.29
N TYR A 175 -13.17 4.80 8.00
CA TYR A 175 -12.46 5.93 7.39
C TYR A 175 -11.12 5.48 6.80
N VAL A 176 -10.37 4.62 7.49
CA VAL A 176 -9.13 4.02 6.96
C VAL A 176 -9.41 3.19 5.70
N LYS A 177 -10.50 2.43 5.70
CA LYS A 177 -10.92 1.65 4.55
C LYS A 177 -11.41 2.54 3.40
N ALA A 178 -12.11 3.64 3.68
CA ALA A 178 -12.45 4.65 2.68
C ALA A 178 -11.22 5.31 2.05
N VAL A 179 -10.19 5.65 2.84
CA VAL A 179 -8.92 6.14 2.30
C VAL A 179 -8.29 5.12 1.36
N THR A 180 -8.31 3.84 1.74
CA THR A 180 -7.81 2.76 0.88
C THR A 180 -8.59 2.68 -0.43
N ARG A 181 -9.92 2.69 -0.39
CA ARG A 181 -10.81 2.73 -1.57
C ARG A 181 -10.46 3.91 -2.47
N ASP A 182 -10.36 5.10 -1.91
CA ASP A 182 -10.19 6.33 -2.67
C ASP A 182 -8.79 6.46 -3.28
N LEU A 183 -7.74 6.00 -2.60
CA LEU A 183 -6.39 5.90 -3.18
C LEU A 183 -6.35 4.95 -4.38
N ARG A 184 -7.00 3.78 -4.26
CA ARG A 184 -7.11 2.80 -5.35
C ARG A 184 -7.93 3.37 -6.51
N GLN A 185 -9.04 4.06 -6.23
CA GLN A 185 -9.84 4.75 -7.24
C GLN A 185 -9.03 5.86 -7.93
N TYR A 186 -8.28 6.65 -7.18
CA TYR A 186 -7.43 7.71 -7.72
C TYR A 186 -6.41 7.16 -8.71
N LEU A 187 -5.67 6.10 -8.33
CA LEU A 187 -4.72 5.42 -9.22
C LEU A 187 -5.39 4.98 -10.54
N ARG A 188 -6.60 4.41 -10.47
CA ARG A 188 -7.36 3.96 -11.65
C ARG A 188 -7.83 5.11 -12.54
N GLU A 189 -8.52 6.10 -11.98
CA GLU A 189 -9.10 7.22 -12.72
C GLU A 189 -8.01 8.10 -13.37
N ARG A 190 -6.87 8.25 -12.68
CA ARG A 190 -5.70 8.95 -13.20
C ARG A 190 -4.84 8.11 -14.16
N LYS A 191 -5.21 6.84 -14.38
CA LYS A 191 -4.46 5.88 -15.22
C LYS A 191 -2.99 5.78 -14.82
N LEU A 192 -2.73 5.85 -13.53
CA LEU A 192 -1.41 5.66 -12.95
C LEU A 192 -1.09 4.16 -12.86
N ARG A 193 0.17 3.83 -12.62
CA ARG A 193 0.58 2.45 -12.37
C ARG A 193 -0.21 1.88 -11.19
N SER A 194 -0.78 0.70 -11.37
CA SER A 194 -1.52 0.00 -10.31
C SER A 194 -0.57 -0.47 -9.21
N ILE A 195 -0.37 0.38 -8.21
CA ILE A 195 0.41 0.09 -7.00
C ILE A 195 -0.53 -0.43 -5.93
N PRO A 196 -0.22 -1.57 -5.29
CA PRO A 196 -0.99 -2.07 -4.16
C PRO A 196 -1.15 -1.01 -3.05
N VAL A 197 -2.37 -0.84 -2.57
CA VAL A 197 -2.69 0.02 -1.41
C VAL A 197 -3.24 -0.86 -0.28
N GLY A 198 -2.68 -0.71 0.91
CA GLY A 198 -3.08 -1.49 2.08
C GLY A 198 -2.91 -0.69 3.37
N TYR A 199 -2.99 -1.38 4.51
CA TYR A 199 -2.96 -0.75 5.84
C TYR A 199 -1.93 -1.41 6.74
N SER A 200 -1.23 -0.60 7.55
CA SER A 200 -0.31 -1.05 8.60
C SER A 200 -1.04 -0.98 9.94
N ALA A 201 -1.39 -2.12 10.51
CA ALA A 201 -2.14 -2.21 11.77
C ALA A 201 -1.23 -2.40 12.98
N ALA A 202 -1.72 -2.03 14.17
CA ALA A 202 -1.11 -2.46 15.43
C ALA A 202 -1.45 -3.94 15.69
N ASP A 203 -0.53 -4.68 16.32
CA ASP A 203 -0.76 -6.08 16.69
C ASP A 203 -1.61 -6.23 17.98
N ILE A 204 -2.91 -5.94 17.88
CA ILE A 204 -3.83 -5.99 19.01
C ILE A 204 -4.45 -7.39 19.12
N ASN A 205 -4.12 -8.13 20.18
CA ASN A 205 -4.60 -9.50 20.42
C ASN A 205 -6.11 -9.67 20.25
N THR A 206 -6.92 -8.69 20.66
CA THR A 206 -8.38 -8.80 20.70
C THR A 206 -9.08 -8.45 19.39
N ASN A 207 -8.43 -7.76 18.44
CA ASN A 207 -9.08 -7.32 17.21
C ASN A 207 -8.23 -7.43 15.92
N ARG A 208 -7.01 -7.99 15.99
CA ARG A 208 -6.12 -8.17 14.81
C ARG A 208 -6.80 -8.87 13.64
N LEU A 209 -7.56 -9.93 13.92
CA LEU A 209 -8.21 -10.73 12.89
C LEU A 209 -9.41 -9.99 12.32
N GLN A 210 -10.21 -9.35 13.18
CA GLN A 210 -11.33 -8.51 12.77
C GLN A 210 -10.85 -7.35 11.89
N MET A 211 -9.76 -6.68 12.26
CA MET A 211 -9.20 -5.60 11.45
C MET A 211 -8.75 -6.09 10.06
N ALA A 212 -8.01 -7.20 10.00
CA ALA A 212 -7.61 -7.78 8.72
C ALA A 212 -8.82 -8.21 7.87
N GLN A 213 -9.77 -8.92 8.48
CA GLN A 213 -11.01 -9.32 7.82
C GLN A 213 -11.81 -8.12 7.32
N TYR A 214 -11.88 -7.04 8.09
CA TYR A 214 -12.58 -5.83 7.69
C TYR A 214 -11.95 -5.18 6.46
N MET A 215 -10.61 -5.14 6.39
CA MET A 215 -9.89 -4.61 5.23
C MET A 215 -10.02 -5.48 3.97
N ASN A 216 -10.44 -6.74 4.08
CA ASN A 216 -10.64 -7.67 2.95
C ASN A 216 -12.11 -8.12 2.74
N CYS A 217 -13.07 -7.45 3.37
CA CYS A 217 -14.49 -7.69 3.12
C CYS A 217 -15.12 -6.58 2.25
N GLY A 218 -16.37 -6.76 1.80
CA GLY A 218 -17.08 -5.79 0.96
C GLY A 218 -16.77 -5.92 -0.53
N THR A 219 -17.09 -4.88 -1.30
CA THR A 219 -16.89 -4.88 -2.75
C THR A 219 -15.41 -4.76 -3.13
N ASP A 220 -15.03 -5.22 -4.33
CA ASP A 220 -13.62 -5.34 -4.71
C ASP A 220 -12.85 -4.01 -4.65
N ASP A 221 -13.48 -2.89 -5.03
CA ASP A 221 -12.90 -1.55 -4.97
C ASP A 221 -12.67 -1.02 -3.55
N GLU A 222 -13.37 -1.56 -2.56
CA GLU A 222 -13.28 -1.17 -1.14
C GLU A 222 -12.27 -2.01 -0.36
N ARG A 223 -11.86 -3.17 -0.89
CA ARG A 223 -10.86 -4.03 -0.25
C ARG A 223 -9.46 -3.43 -0.37
N SER A 224 -8.60 -3.77 0.58
CA SER A 224 -7.16 -3.54 0.45
C SER A 224 -6.55 -4.49 -0.57
N ASP A 225 -5.42 -4.10 -1.15
CA ASP A 225 -4.61 -5.00 -1.97
C ASP A 225 -3.66 -5.87 -1.13
N PHE A 226 -3.42 -5.49 0.13
CA PHE A 226 -2.64 -6.23 1.12
C PHE A 226 -3.00 -5.77 2.54
N PHE A 227 -2.59 -6.53 3.55
CA PHE A 227 -2.66 -6.13 4.95
C PHE A 227 -1.28 -6.34 5.60
N ALA A 228 -0.89 -5.45 6.50
CA ALA A 228 0.33 -5.61 7.27
C ALA A 228 0.09 -5.19 8.71
N PHE A 229 0.94 -5.65 9.62
CA PHE A 229 0.89 -5.20 10.99
C PHE A 229 2.26 -5.21 11.65
N ASN A 230 2.37 -4.34 12.64
CA ASN A 230 3.56 -4.14 13.45
C ASN A 230 3.61 -5.20 14.56
N ASP A 231 4.48 -6.19 14.42
CA ASP A 231 4.52 -7.38 15.27
C ASP A 231 5.82 -7.46 16.07
N TYR A 232 5.71 -7.19 17.37
CA TYR A 232 6.81 -7.26 18.32
C TYR A 232 6.67 -8.45 19.29
N SER A 233 5.84 -9.46 18.98
CA SER A 233 5.58 -10.56 19.93
C SER A 233 6.73 -11.56 20.07
N TRP A 234 7.73 -11.48 19.19
CA TRP A 234 8.97 -12.24 19.31
C TRP A 234 10.06 -11.40 19.98
N CYS A 235 10.33 -11.65 21.27
CA CYS A 235 11.44 -11.05 22.00
C CYS A 235 12.45 -12.11 22.42
N ASP A 236 13.71 -11.97 22.01
CA ASP A 236 14.74 -12.99 22.24
C ASP A 236 15.06 -13.22 23.72
N PRO A 237 15.47 -14.44 24.13
CA PRO A 237 15.38 -15.67 23.34
C PRO A 237 13.92 -16.15 23.23
N SER A 238 13.47 -16.43 22.01
CA SER A 238 12.12 -16.93 21.73
C SER A 238 12.12 -18.13 20.78
N SER A 239 10.93 -18.57 20.40
CA SER A 239 10.67 -19.61 19.42
C SER A 239 9.33 -19.34 18.72
N PHE A 240 9.06 -20.10 17.65
CA PHE A 240 7.80 -20.00 16.90
C PHE A 240 6.55 -20.14 17.77
N THR A 241 6.59 -21.01 18.79
CA THR A 241 5.47 -21.21 19.73
C THR A 241 5.50 -20.22 20.90
N LYS A 242 6.69 -19.88 21.43
CA LYS A 242 6.80 -18.94 22.56
C LYS A 242 6.37 -17.52 22.18
N SER A 243 6.63 -17.10 20.95
CA SER A 243 6.19 -15.81 20.39
C SER A 243 4.70 -15.78 20.03
N GLY A 244 4.03 -16.94 19.98
CA GLY A 244 2.66 -17.10 19.50
C GLY A 244 2.50 -16.99 17.98
N TRP A 245 3.60 -17.01 17.21
CA TRP A 245 3.54 -16.94 15.75
C TRP A 245 2.89 -18.17 15.13
N ASP A 246 2.95 -19.33 15.77
CA ASP A 246 2.19 -20.53 15.39
C ASP A 246 0.68 -20.27 15.37
N GLN A 247 0.16 -19.63 16.41
CA GLN A 247 -1.26 -19.26 16.51
C GLN A 247 -1.62 -18.17 15.48
N LYS A 248 -0.71 -17.22 15.22
CA LYS A 248 -0.92 -16.21 14.18
C LYS A 248 -1.00 -16.84 12.79
N VAL A 249 -0.11 -17.77 12.45
CA VAL A 249 -0.17 -18.53 11.19
C VAL A 249 -1.48 -19.30 11.08
N GLU A 250 -1.90 -19.99 12.13
CA GLU A 250 -3.17 -20.72 12.15
C GLU A 250 -4.35 -19.77 11.86
N ASN A 251 -4.42 -18.63 12.55
CA ASN A 251 -5.50 -17.65 12.40
C ASN A 251 -5.55 -16.99 11.01
N PHE A 252 -4.40 -16.80 10.36
CA PHE A 252 -4.30 -16.16 9.04
C PHE A 252 -4.20 -17.16 7.88
N THR A 253 -4.23 -18.46 8.15
CA THR A 253 -4.25 -19.48 7.11
C THR A 253 -5.52 -19.32 6.25
N GLY A 254 -5.33 -19.18 4.94
CA GLY A 254 -6.42 -18.95 4.00
C GLY A 254 -6.83 -17.48 3.83
N TYR A 255 -6.20 -16.53 4.55
CA TYR A 255 -6.40 -15.11 4.31
C TYR A 255 -6.05 -14.75 2.85
N GLY A 256 -6.94 -13.99 2.21
CA GLY A 256 -6.97 -13.86 0.75
C GLY A 256 -6.07 -12.77 0.16
N LEU A 257 -5.46 -11.94 1.01
CA LEU A 257 -4.56 -10.85 0.60
C LEU A 257 -3.12 -11.13 1.06
N PRO A 258 -2.11 -10.57 0.37
CA PRO A 258 -0.75 -10.49 0.91
C PRO A 258 -0.73 -9.98 2.34
N LEU A 259 -0.04 -10.73 3.19
CA LEU A 259 0.24 -10.39 4.57
C LEU A 259 1.74 -10.25 4.76
N PHE A 260 2.20 -9.23 5.48
CA PHE A 260 3.61 -9.12 5.88
C PHE A 260 3.73 -8.36 7.20
N LEU A 261 4.87 -8.47 7.86
CA LEU A 261 5.15 -7.70 9.06
C LEU A 261 5.67 -6.32 8.63
N SER A 262 4.85 -5.28 8.82
CA SER A 262 5.24 -3.92 8.48
C SER A 262 6.30 -3.36 9.41
N GLU A 263 6.43 -3.94 10.61
CA GLU A 263 7.51 -3.75 11.57
C GLU A 263 7.71 -5.07 12.34
N TYR A 264 8.95 -5.42 12.67
CA TYR A 264 9.31 -6.43 13.67
C TYR A 264 10.65 -6.11 14.34
N GLY A 265 11.00 -6.86 15.38
CA GLY A 265 12.32 -6.79 16.03
C GLY A 265 12.28 -6.23 17.44
N CYS A 266 11.53 -6.89 18.34
CA CYS A 266 11.39 -6.50 19.75
C CYS A 266 12.73 -6.25 20.44
N ASN A 267 12.89 -5.08 21.07
CA ASN A 267 14.13 -4.70 21.75
C ASN A 267 14.09 -4.80 23.29
N THR A 268 13.09 -5.51 23.86
CA THR A 268 13.01 -5.73 25.32
C THR A 268 14.26 -6.43 25.86
N ASN A 269 14.87 -7.28 25.03
CA ASN A 269 16.15 -7.93 25.29
C ASN A 269 17.11 -7.64 24.13
N LYS A 270 18.36 -8.12 24.24
CA LYS A 270 19.29 -8.09 23.11
C LYS A 270 18.67 -8.82 21.92
N ARG A 271 18.68 -8.17 20.75
CA ARG A 271 18.17 -8.74 19.49
C ARG A 271 19.21 -9.66 18.87
N ASP A 272 18.93 -10.94 18.86
CA ASP A 272 19.68 -11.94 18.09
C ASP A 272 18.98 -12.24 16.75
N PHE A 273 17.77 -11.72 16.53
CA PHE A 273 16.95 -11.81 15.32
C PHE A 273 16.58 -13.25 14.94
N GLY A 274 16.29 -14.10 15.94
CA GLY A 274 15.88 -15.48 15.72
C GLY A 274 14.56 -15.62 14.93
N GLU A 275 13.72 -14.58 14.97
CA GLU A 275 12.46 -14.49 14.23
C GLU A 275 12.65 -14.46 12.71
N VAL A 276 13.80 -13.99 12.22
CA VAL A 276 14.09 -13.89 10.78
C VAL A 276 14.08 -15.29 10.14
N GLU A 277 14.73 -16.27 10.78
CA GLU A 277 14.71 -17.66 10.27
C GLU A 277 13.28 -18.23 10.25
N ALA A 278 12.48 -17.94 11.28
CA ALA A 278 11.09 -18.38 11.33
C ALA A 278 10.25 -17.72 10.24
N LEU A 279 10.37 -16.40 10.05
CA LEU A 279 9.61 -15.57 9.11
C LEU A 279 9.75 -16.05 7.66
N TYR A 280 10.93 -16.51 7.26
CA TYR A 280 11.21 -16.99 5.90
C TYR A 280 11.08 -18.52 5.75
N SER A 281 10.77 -19.24 6.83
CA SER A 281 10.59 -20.70 6.79
C SER A 281 9.25 -21.11 6.15
N GLU A 282 9.14 -22.39 5.76
CA GLU A 282 7.89 -23.00 5.25
C GLU A 282 6.73 -22.93 6.26
N LYS A 283 7.00 -22.71 7.54
CA LYS A 283 5.94 -22.53 8.57
C LYS A 283 5.22 -21.18 8.45
N MET A 284 5.87 -20.16 7.90
CA MET A 284 5.35 -18.80 7.80
C MET A 284 4.97 -18.42 6.36
N THR A 285 5.76 -18.85 5.38
CA THR A 285 5.75 -18.30 4.01
C THR A 285 4.49 -18.59 3.17
N GLY A 286 3.64 -19.53 3.59
CA GLY A 286 2.31 -19.73 3.00
C GLY A 286 1.31 -18.63 3.35
N VAL A 287 1.57 -17.93 4.47
CA VAL A 287 0.72 -16.87 5.02
C VAL A 287 1.40 -15.51 4.87
N TYR A 288 2.68 -15.39 5.24
CA TYR A 288 3.42 -14.13 5.27
C TYR A 288 4.39 -13.98 4.08
N SER A 289 4.53 -12.74 3.62
CA SER A 289 5.40 -12.33 2.51
C SER A 289 6.70 -11.69 3.00
N GLY A 290 7.19 -12.05 4.18
CA GLY A 290 8.36 -11.45 4.82
C GLY A 290 7.99 -10.25 5.71
N GLY A 291 8.92 -9.31 5.86
CA GLY A 291 8.69 -8.14 6.69
C GLY A 291 9.85 -7.14 6.75
N LEU A 292 9.63 -6.05 7.48
CA LEU A 292 10.59 -4.97 7.69
C LEU A 292 10.99 -4.86 9.16
N VAL A 293 12.29 -4.80 9.42
CA VAL A 293 12.81 -4.63 10.79
C VAL A 293 12.74 -3.16 11.19
N TYR A 294 12.26 -2.91 12.41
CA TYR A 294 12.24 -1.59 13.02
C TYR A 294 13.50 -1.41 13.89
N GLU A 295 14.38 -0.44 13.67
CA GLU A 295 14.44 0.52 12.56
C GLU A 295 15.92 0.79 12.15
N TYR A 296 16.16 1.45 11.03
CA TYR A 296 17.52 1.67 10.51
C TYR A 296 18.38 2.54 11.45
N SER A 297 17.91 3.75 11.77
CA SER A 297 18.66 4.72 12.56
C SER A 297 18.40 4.58 14.06
N GLN A 298 19.45 4.80 14.84
CA GLN A 298 19.37 4.79 16.29
C GLN A 298 18.76 6.09 16.80
N GLU A 299 17.51 5.98 17.23
CA GLU A 299 16.75 7.04 17.89
C GLU A 299 16.61 6.76 19.41
N ASP A 300 15.86 7.60 20.11
CA ASP A 300 15.61 7.47 21.56
C ASP A 300 14.91 6.15 21.94
N SER A 301 14.23 5.52 20.98
CA SER A 301 13.50 4.26 21.11
C SER A 301 14.42 3.03 21.28
N ASN A 302 15.72 3.16 20.96
CA ASN A 302 16.71 2.07 21.01
C ASN A 302 16.45 0.89 20.07
N TYR A 303 15.94 1.17 18.88
CA TYR A 303 15.72 0.16 17.82
C TYR A 303 16.73 0.21 16.67
N GLY A 304 17.67 1.16 16.67
CA GLY A 304 18.55 1.40 15.53
C GLY A 304 19.52 0.27 15.21
N LEU A 305 19.70 0.00 13.92
CA LEU A 305 20.79 -0.83 13.41
C LEU A 305 22.09 -0.03 13.25
N VAL A 306 21.99 1.27 12.99
CA VAL A 306 23.14 2.15 12.79
C VAL A 306 22.97 3.45 13.56
N LYS A 307 24.08 4.10 13.92
CA LYS A 307 24.09 5.49 14.36
C LYS A 307 24.41 6.39 13.17
N VAL A 308 23.49 7.28 12.82
CA VAL A 308 23.64 8.27 11.75
C VAL A 308 24.28 9.54 12.30
N GLY A 309 25.29 10.06 11.61
CA GLY A 309 25.99 11.31 11.88
C GLY A 309 26.78 11.70 10.63
N ASP A 310 27.93 12.39 10.76
CA ASP A 310 28.82 12.68 9.62
C ASP A 310 29.24 11.41 8.85
N LYS A 311 29.32 10.28 9.57
CA LYS A 311 29.48 8.93 9.03
C LYS A 311 28.48 8.01 9.71
N VAL A 312 28.05 6.99 8.98
CA VAL A 312 27.21 5.90 9.52
C VAL A 312 28.09 4.91 10.25
N LYS A 313 27.75 4.62 11.50
CA LYS A 313 28.41 3.60 12.31
C LYS A 313 27.44 2.46 12.60
N ASP A 314 27.84 1.25 12.25
CA ASP A 314 27.07 0.04 12.55
C ASP A 314 27.01 -0.20 14.06
N LEU A 315 25.85 -0.62 14.55
CA LEU A 315 25.62 -1.07 15.92
C LEU A 315 25.59 -2.60 15.97
N PRO A 316 25.68 -3.24 17.15
CA PRO A 316 25.70 -4.70 17.27
C PRO A 316 24.53 -5.40 16.57
N ASP A 317 23.37 -4.75 16.54
CA ASP A 317 22.15 -5.30 15.94
C ASP A 317 22.25 -5.36 14.41
N PHE A 318 23.05 -4.51 13.76
CA PHE A 318 23.35 -4.61 12.33
C PHE A 318 24.02 -5.96 12.00
N ASP A 319 25.04 -6.33 12.76
CA ASP A 319 25.77 -7.58 12.55
C ASP A 319 24.91 -8.80 12.90
N ALA A 320 24.04 -8.70 13.90
CA ALA A 320 23.11 -9.76 14.27
C ALA A 320 22.07 -9.99 13.17
N LEU A 321 21.42 -8.92 12.70
CA LEU A 321 20.45 -8.98 11.62
C LEU A 321 21.08 -9.51 10.32
N LYS A 322 22.27 -9.03 9.96
CA LYS A 322 23.00 -9.50 8.78
C LYS A 322 23.17 -11.02 8.80
N LYS A 323 23.65 -11.57 9.92
CA LYS A 323 23.83 -13.01 10.09
C LYS A 323 22.52 -13.78 10.03
N ALA A 324 21.43 -13.21 10.53
CA ALA A 324 20.11 -13.83 10.49
C ALA A 324 19.55 -13.87 9.06
N LEU A 325 19.66 -12.76 8.31
CA LEU A 325 19.23 -12.65 6.91
C LEU A 325 20.05 -13.54 5.96
N GLU A 326 21.36 -13.66 6.19
CA GLU A 326 22.25 -14.56 5.42
C GLU A 326 21.87 -16.03 5.59
N LYS A 327 21.33 -16.42 6.76
CA LYS A 327 20.88 -17.79 7.04
C LYS A 327 19.45 -18.06 6.58
N ALA A 328 18.63 -17.04 6.43
CA ALA A 328 17.23 -17.19 6.08
C ALA A 328 17.06 -17.61 4.60
N GLU A 329 16.51 -18.80 4.40
CA GLU A 329 16.23 -19.35 3.08
C GLU A 329 14.72 -19.34 2.80
N THR A 330 14.34 -18.87 1.61
CA THR A 330 12.98 -18.97 1.08
C THR A 330 12.93 -20.04 0.00
N LYS A 331 11.86 -20.83 -0.06
CA LYS A 331 11.72 -21.94 -1.01
C LYS A 331 10.54 -21.74 -1.96
N GLY A 332 10.84 -21.68 -3.26
CA GLY A 332 9.82 -21.64 -4.31
C GLY A 332 8.81 -20.50 -4.13
N ASP A 333 7.52 -20.81 -4.30
CA ASP A 333 6.42 -19.85 -4.14
C ASP A 333 5.89 -19.73 -2.69
N GLY A 334 6.48 -20.50 -1.76
CA GLY A 334 6.11 -20.55 -0.34
C GLY A 334 4.79 -21.23 -0.03
N GLY A 335 4.13 -21.89 -1.00
CA GLY A 335 2.81 -22.49 -0.78
C GLY A 335 1.70 -21.47 -0.60
N PHE A 336 1.84 -20.30 -1.24
CA PHE A 336 0.87 -19.21 -1.15
C PHE A 336 -0.54 -19.61 -1.63
N ASN A 337 -1.55 -18.95 -1.08
CA ASN A 337 -2.94 -19.09 -1.51
C ASN A 337 -3.14 -18.41 -2.88
N LYS A 338 -3.18 -19.23 -3.93
CA LYS A 338 -3.37 -18.79 -5.33
C LYS A 338 -4.77 -18.24 -5.61
N THR A 339 -5.77 -18.67 -4.85
CA THR A 339 -7.17 -18.28 -5.04
C THR A 339 -7.39 -16.85 -4.57
N GLY A 340 -6.73 -16.45 -3.48
CA GLY A 340 -6.99 -15.18 -2.80
C GLY A 340 -8.46 -15.06 -2.39
N GLY A 341 -9.01 -13.85 -2.52
CA GLY A 341 -10.45 -13.60 -2.40
C GLY A 341 -10.86 -12.87 -1.12
N SER A 342 -12.13 -12.47 -1.07
CA SER A 342 -12.71 -11.72 0.04
C SER A 342 -13.15 -12.66 1.16
N ASN A 343 -13.24 -12.13 2.38
CA ASN A 343 -13.92 -12.77 3.50
C ASN A 343 -15.19 -11.99 3.88
N PRO A 344 -16.11 -12.59 4.65
CA PRO A 344 -17.22 -11.85 5.26
C PRO A 344 -16.71 -10.74 6.20
N CYS A 345 -17.43 -9.63 6.31
CA CYS A 345 -17.09 -8.61 7.29
C CYS A 345 -17.27 -9.16 8.71
N PRO A 346 -16.37 -8.79 9.66
CA PRO A 346 -16.50 -9.20 11.04
C PRO A 346 -17.79 -8.66 11.65
N ALA A 347 -18.44 -9.47 12.49
CA ALA A 347 -19.56 -9.01 13.29
C ALA A 347 -19.06 -8.07 14.40
N LYS A 348 -19.91 -7.12 14.80
CA LYS A 348 -19.66 -6.25 15.95
C LYS A 348 -19.43 -7.09 17.21
N ASP A 349 -18.36 -6.80 17.94
CA ASP A 349 -17.96 -7.46 19.19
C ASP A 349 -17.39 -6.43 20.17
N GLY A 350 -18.28 -5.61 20.75
CA GLY A 350 -17.87 -4.56 21.69
C GLY A 350 -17.37 -5.14 23.02
N PRO A 351 -16.25 -4.65 23.60
CA PRO A 351 -15.54 -3.43 23.23
C PRO A 351 -14.37 -3.62 22.24
N ASN A 352 -14.10 -4.84 21.79
CA ASN A 352 -12.92 -5.16 20.96
C ASN A 352 -13.07 -4.68 19.52
N TRP A 353 -14.30 -4.68 18.99
CA TRP A 353 -14.62 -4.31 17.63
C TRP A 353 -15.99 -3.62 17.56
N ASP A 354 -16.01 -2.32 17.30
CA ASP A 354 -17.21 -1.47 17.37
C ASP A 354 -17.88 -1.22 15.99
N VAL A 355 -17.35 -1.83 14.93
CA VAL A 355 -17.87 -1.71 13.57
C VAL A 355 -18.87 -2.83 13.28
N GLY A 356 -20.10 -2.48 12.91
CA GLY A 356 -21.20 -3.44 12.74
C GLY A 356 -21.68 -3.66 11.32
N ASP A 357 -21.22 -2.86 10.36
CA ASP A 357 -21.56 -2.99 8.95
C ASP A 357 -20.34 -2.68 8.05
N ASP A 358 -20.53 -2.81 6.74
CA ASP A 358 -19.52 -2.57 5.73
C ASP A 358 -19.61 -1.17 5.08
N LYS A 359 -20.45 -0.28 5.62
CA LYS A 359 -20.64 1.06 5.06
C LYS A 359 -19.40 1.90 5.27
N LEU A 360 -19.00 2.58 4.21
CA LEU A 360 -17.87 3.51 4.20
C LEU A 360 -18.38 4.94 3.96
N PRO A 361 -17.74 5.97 4.52
CA PRO A 361 -18.06 7.34 4.16
C PRO A 361 -17.87 7.55 2.65
N ALA A 362 -18.77 8.31 2.04
CA ALA A 362 -18.62 8.81 0.67
C ALA A 362 -17.42 9.75 0.59
N ILE A 363 -16.74 9.78 -0.56
CA ILE A 363 -15.68 10.77 -0.77
C ILE A 363 -16.26 12.20 -0.60
N PRO A 364 -15.60 13.11 0.14
CA PRO A 364 -16.01 14.51 0.24
C PRO A 364 -16.22 15.13 -1.14
N GLU A 365 -17.34 15.83 -1.35
CA GLU A 365 -17.71 16.37 -2.66
C GLU A 365 -16.60 17.19 -3.34
N PRO A 366 -15.89 18.10 -2.64
CA PRO A 366 -14.81 18.87 -3.28
C PRO A 366 -13.62 18.02 -3.74
N ALA A 367 -13.42 16.82 -3.18
CA ALA A 367 -12.32 15.94 -3.54
C ALA A 367 -12.57 15.16 -4.84
N LYS A 368 -13.82 15.02 -5.28
CA LYS A 368 -14.17 14.30 -6.52
C LYS A 368 -13.47 14.87 -7.76
N LYS A 369 -13.20 16.18 -7.77
CA LYS A 369 -12.49 16.86 -8.88
C LYS A 369 -11.10 16.27 -9.13
N TYR A 370 -10.43 15.78 -8.07
CA TYR A 370 -9.05 15.28 -8.18
C TYR A 370 -8.96 14.03 -9.06
N PHE A 371 -10.01 13.21 -9.14
CA PHE A 371 -10.02 12.06 -10.05
C PHE A 371 -9.86 12.46 -11.52
N LYS A 372 -10.40 13.62 -11.90
CA LYS A 372 -10.32 14.13 -13.28
C LYS A 372 -9.15 15.07 -13.48
N ASP A 373 -8.93 15.98 -12.54
CA ASP A 373 -8.01 17.10 -12.71
C ASP A 373 -6.59 16.76 -12.24
N GLY A 374 -6.46 15.71 -11.41
CA GLY A 374 -5.27 15.43 -10.62
C GLY A 374 -5.28 16.21 -9.31
N ALA A 375 -4.46 15.78 -8.35
CA ALA A 375 -4.36 16.39 -7.03
C ALA A 375 -3.68 17.77 -7.07
N GLY A 376 -2.92 18.06 -8.13
CA GLY A 376 -2.10 19.26 -8.22
C GLY A 376 -0.84 19.17 -7.36
N LYS A 377 -0.25 20.31 -7.04
CA LYS A 377 0.99 20.38 -6.25
C LYS A 377 0.69 20.01 -4.79
N GLY A 378 1.55 19.17 -4.21
CA GLY A 378 1.51 18.88 -2.77
C GLY A 378 2.07 20.04 -1.94
N ASP A 379 1.49 20.27 -0.77
CA ASP A 379 1.87 21.34 0.16
C ASP A 379 3.22 21.10 0.87
N GLY A 380 3.72 19.87 0.83
CA GLY A 380 4.94 19.46 1.54
C GLY A 380 4.82 19.53 3.06
N PHE A 381 5.94 19.51 3.77
CA PHE A 381 5.94 19.54 5.24
C PHE A 381 5.58 20.91 5.83
N LYS A 382 5.61 21.96 5.02
CA LYS A 382 5.29 23.33 5.43
C LYS A 382 3.79 23.62 5.48
N GLY A 383 2.94 22.74 4.95
CA GLY A 383 1.50 22.91 5.02
C GLY A 383 0.93 22.90 6.43
N ASP A 384 -0.28 23.43 6.57
CA ASP A 384 -0.96 23.65 7.87
C ASP A 384 -1.55 22.37 8.48
N GLY A 385 -1.62 21.28 7.69
CA GLY A 385 -2.26 20.03 8.08
C GLY A 385 -3.76 19.98 7.76
N SER A 386 -4.36 18.80 7.93
CA SER A 386 -5.74 18.54 7.48
C SER A 386 -6.70 18.10 8.57
N GLN A 387 -6.22 17.71 9.77
CA GLN A 387 -7.05 17.00 10.75
C GLN A 387 -8.29 17.77 11.25
N ASN A 388 -8.31 19.11 11.11
CA ASN A 388 -9.46 19.96 11.45
C ASN A 388 -9.76 20.98 10.34
N ALA A 389 -9.41 20.67 9.09
CA ALA A 389 -9.57 21.55 7.94
C ALA A 389 -10.47 20.92 6.87
N GLY A 390 -10.87 21.71 5.87
CA GLY A 390 -11.60 21.20 4.71
C GLY A 390 -13.07 20.83 4.96
N THR A 391 -13.66 20.25 3.93
CA THR A 391 -15.02 19.71 3.88
C THR A 391 -14.98 18.21 4.08
N THR A 392 -15.81 17.71 4.99
CA THR A 392 -15.89 16.29 5.34
C THR A 392 -16.89 15.55 4.45
N SER A 393 -16.96 14.23 4.63
CA SER A 393 -18.00 13.41 4.00
C SER A 393 -19.41 13.76 4.52
N GLU A 394 -20.37 13.86 3.60
CA GLU A 394 -21.78 14.17 3.90
C GLU A 394 -22.67 12.93 4.07
N GLY A 395 -22.17 11.72 3.80
CA GLY A 395 -22.96 10.49 3.87
C GLY A 395 -22.16 9.22 3.59
N ASP A 396 -22.88 8.12 3.39
CA ASP A 396 -22.27 6.82 3.09
C ASP A 396 -22.11 6.63 1.57
N ALA A 397 -21.06 5.93 1.17
CA ALA A 397 -20.88 5.50 -0.22
C ALA A 397 -21.81 4.33 -0.54
N GLU A 398 -22.28 4.25 -1.79
CA GLU A 398 -22.87 3.01 -2.29
C GLU A 398 -21.76 1.95 -2.48
N PRO A 399 -21.96 0.69 -2.06
CA PRO A 399 -21.01 -0.37 -2.30
C PRO A 399 -20.68 -0.48 -3.79
N GLY A 400 -19.40 -0.53 -4.15
CA GLY A 400 -18.96 -0.58 -5.54
C GLY A 400 -18.75 0.79 -6.20
N SER A 401 -19.10 1.90 -5.55
CA SER A 401 -19.03 3.25 -6.16
C SER A 401 -17.60 3.74 -6.45
N GLY A 402 -16.58 3.07 -5.90
CA GLY A 402 -15.18 3.30 -6.24
C GLY A 402 -14.75 2.64 -7.55
N SER A 403 -15.56 1.73 -8.10
CA SER A 403 -15.28 1.07 -9.38
C SER A 403 -15.43 2.03 -10.56
N SER A 404 -14.48 2.02 -11.51
CA SER A 404 -14.58 2.85 -12.70
C SER A 404 -15.78 2.43 -13.56
N SER A 405 -16.55 3.39 -14.08
CA SER A 405 -17.73 3.17 -14.93
C SER A 405 -17.44 2.60 -16.35
N GLY A 406 -16.28 1.96 -16.56
CA GLY A 406 -15.83 1.53 -17.89
C GLY A 406 -14.91 0.31 -17.98
N SER A 407 -14.67 -0.44 -16.90
CA SER A 407 -13.80 -1.63 -16.96
C SER A 407 -14.45 -2.86 -16.35
N SER A 408 -15.20 -3.58 -17.17
CA SER A 408 -15.36 -5.02 -16.97
C SER A 408 -13.98 -5.66 -17.17
N ALA A 409 -13.34 -6.04 -16.07
CA ALA A 409 -12.09 -6.79 -16.12
C ALA A 409 -12.36 -8.19 -16.70
N SER A 410 -12.21 -8.33 -18.01
CA SER A 410 -11.97 -9.63 -18.63
C SER A 410 -10.58 -10.10 -18.21
N GLY A 411 -10.51 -11.09 -17.34
CA GLY A 411 -9.27 -11.81 -17.04
C GLY A 411 -8.64 -12.30 -18.35
N SER A 412 -7.43 -11.81 -18.64
CA SER A 412 -6.64 -12.29 -19.76
C SER A 412 -6.01 -13.63 -19.39
N ALA A 413 -6.70 -14.73 -19.69
CA ALA A 413 -6.10 -16.06 -19.75
C ALA A 413 -5.57 -16.28 -21.18
N SER A 414 -4.24 -16.38 -21.33
CA SER A 414 -3.65 -16.90 -22.58
C SER A 414 -3.89 -18.43 -22.67
N PRO A 415 -4.21 -18.98 -23.85
CA PRO A 415 -4.60 -20.39 -23.97
C PRO A 415 -3.38 -21.31 -24.05
N GLY A 416 -3.11 -22.03 -22.97
CA GLY A 416 -2.24 -23.20 -22.95
C GLY A 416 -3.03 -24.46 -23.33
N ALA A 417 -2.48 -25.24 -24.26
CA ALA A 417 -3.12 -26.41 -24.86
C ALA A 417 -3.54 -27.48 -23.84
N ALA A 418 -4.83 -27.76 -23.77
CA ALA A 418 -5.38 -29.03 -23.31
C ALA A 418 -6.59 -29.38 -24.18
N ALA A 419 -6.52 -30.54 -24.83
CA ALA A 419 -7.56 -31.03 -25.71
C ALA A 419 -8.83 -31.42 -24.92
N GLY A 420 -9.96 -30.86 -25.35
CA GLY A 420 -11.23 -31.56 -25.47
C GLY A 420 -12.00 -31.92 -24.20
N LEU A 421 -12.95 -31.05 -23.80
CA LEU A 421 -14.30 -31.44 -23.37
C LEU A 421 -15.20 -30.20 -23.38
N LYS A 422 -16.00 -30.06 -24.44
CA LYS A 422 -17.04 -29.01 -24.54
C LYS A 422 -18.26 -29.46 -23.75
N VAL A 423 -18.56 -28.77 -22.65
CA VAL A 423 -19.89 -28.77 -22.03
C VAL A 423 -20.82 -28.00 -22.97
N PRO A 424 -21.97 -28.55 -23.40
CA PRO A 424 -22.82 -27.89 -24.39
C PRO A 424 -23.50 -26.66 -23.78
N SER A 425 -23.40 -25.54 -24.47
CA SER A 425 -24.23 -24.36 -24.22
C SER A 425 -25.69 -24.72 -24.45
N LEU A 426 -26.53 -24.60 -23.42
CA LEU A 426 -27.99 -24.67 -23.55
C LEU A 426 -28.46 -23.50 -24.43
N SER A 427 -28.64 -23.80 -25.72
CA SER A 427 -29.40 -22.95 -26.64
C SER A 427 -30.86 -22.93 -26.18
N VAL A 428 -31.45 -21.74 -26.11
CA VAL A 428 -32.88 -21.53 -25.77
C VAL A 428 -33.80 -21.84 -26.97
N ALA A 429 -33.23 -22.20 -28.13
CA ALA A 429 -33.98 -22.55 -29.34
C ALA A 429 -34.92 -23.77 -29.20
N PRO A 430 -34.60 -24.85 -28.46
CA PRO A 430 -35.51 -26.00 -28.32
C PRO A 430 -36.78 -25.67 -27.52
N PHE A 431 -36.70 -24.69 -26.61
CA PHE A 431 -37.86 -24.25 -25.82
C PHE A 431 -38.86 -23.47 -26.67
N PHE A 432 -38.39 -22.65 -27.62
CA PHE A 432 -39.26 -21.94 -28.55
C PHE A 432 -39.94 -22.88 -29.56
N VAL A 433 -39.21 -23.87 -30.09
CA VAL A 433 -39.81 -24.87 -30.99
C VAL A 433 -40.82 -25.75 -30.23
N GLY A 434 -40.52 -26.15 -28.99
CA GLY A 434 -41.44 -26.89 -28.12
C GLY A 434 -42.74 -26.13 -27.84
N ALA A 435 -42.65 -24.84 -27.48
CA ALA A 435 -43.81 -23.99 -27.20
C ALA A 435 -44.70 -23.79 -28.44
N VAL A 436 -44.11 -23.55 -29.61
CA VAL A 436 -44.85 -23.40 -30.88
C VAL A 436 -45.56 -24.70 -31.28
N THR A 437 -44.94 -25.86 -31.03
CA THR A 437 -45.54 -27.16 -31.34
C THR A 437 -46.72 -27.47 -30.41
N LEU A 438 -46.62 -27.10 -29.12
CA LEU A 438 -47.68 -27.32 -28.11
C LEU A 438 -48.88 -26.40 -28.31
N VAL A 439 -48.65 -25.15 -28.72
CA VAL A 439 -49.74 -24.22 -29.09
C VAL A 439 -50.40 -24.66 -30.40
N SER A 440 -49.64 -25.18 -31.37
CA SER A 440 -50.19 -25.66 -32.64
C SER A 440 -51.04 -26.93 -32.50
N THR A 441 -50.70 -27.84 -31.57
CA THR A 441 -51.50 -29.03 -31.28
C THR A 441 -52.77 -28.71 -30.48
N LEU A 442 -52.73 -27.73 -29.57
CA LEU A 442 -53.92 -27.29 -28.84
C LEU A 442 -54.91 -26.52 -29.73
N VAL A 443 -54.41 -25.68 -30.65
CA VAL A 443 -55.25 -24.98 -31.65
C VAL A 443 -55.80 -25.97 -32.70
N GLY A 444 -55.00 -26.95 -33.12
CA GLY A 444 -55.44 -28.00 -34.05
C GLY A 444 -56.51 -28.93 -33.46
N ALA A 445 -56.41 -29.28 -32.17
CA ALA A 445 -57.41 -30.11 -31.49
C ALA A 445 -58.71 -29.36 -31.19
N GLY A 446 -58.67 -28.03 -31.04
CA GLY A 446 -59.86 -27.19 -30.87
C GLY A 446 -60.70 -26.99 -32.14
N LEU A 447 -60.14 -27.22 -33.33
CA LEU A 447 -60.82 -27.08 -34.62
C LEU A 447 -61.49 -28.38 -35.13
N VAL A 448 -61.39 -29.49 -34.38
CA VAL A 448 -62.05 -30.77 -34.69
C VAL A 448 -63.28 -31.02 -33.79
N LEU A 449 -63.59 -30.11 -32.85
CA LEU A 449 -64.72 -30.23 -31.93
C LEU A 449 -65.75 -29.08 -32.04
N LEU A 450 -65.88 -28.46 -33.22
CA LEU A 450 -67.01 -27.59 -33.59
C LEU A 450 -67.63 -28.02 -34.91
#